data_AF-A0A5R2NV80-F1
#
_entry.id   AF-A0A5R2NV80-F1
#
_cell.length_a   1.000
_cell.length_b   1.000
_cell.length_c   1.000
_cell.angle_alpha   90.00
_cell.angle_beta   90.00
_cell.angle_gamma   90.00
#
_symmetry.space_group_name_H-M   'P 1'
#
loop_
_entity.id
_entity.type
_entity.pdbx_description
1 polymer ?
#
loop_
_entity_poly.entity_id
_entity_poly.type
_entity_poly.pdbx_seq_one_letter_code
_entity_poly.pdbx_strand_id
1 'polypeptide(L)'
;MNGEKRPYTLHTNRELAMMLAGAKPLAVFTHEKVDGFEKADALANQDFAPHVAAGTFSEHVRTTTIVLPSGAAVDIDYWFYTLKGEEWRVEAYWLLIDFLHHRGWCPQFEWLQGKLLGYTDQENIHHLLRQYPADLWVAEIGKSAEA
;
A
#
# COMPACT_ATOMS: atom_id res chain seq x y z
N MET A 1 -7.60 -6.82 -17.14
CA MET A 1 -6.23 -6.45 -16.70
C MET A 1 -5.24 -7.27 -17.51
N ASN A 2 -4.43 -6.61 -18.33
CA ASN A 2 -3.48 -7.27 -19.23
C ASN A 2 -2.44 -8.07 -18.43
N GLY A 3 -2.41 -9.39 -18.65
CA GLY A 3 -1.56 -10.38 -17.97
C GLY A 3 -0.09 -10.34 -18.37
N GLU A 4 0.47 -9.15 -18.59
CA GLU A 4 1.90 -9.00 -18.81
C GLU A 4 2.64 -9.13 -17.48
N LYS A 5 3.60 -10.05 -17.46
CA LYS A 5 4.46 -10.33 -16.33
C LYS A 5 5.33 -9.08 -16.04
N ARG A 6 5.18 -8.52 -14.84
CA ARG A 6 6.08 -7.45 -14.37
C ARG A 6 7.49 -8.01 -14.17
N PRO A 7 8.57 -7.23 -14.39
CA PRO A 7 9.95 -7.69 -14.20
C PRO A 7 10.35 -7.79 -12.72
N TYR A 8 9.41 -7.58 -11.80
CA TYR A 8 9.60 -7.65 -10.36
C TYR A 8 8.43 -8.37 -9.68
N THR A 9 8.64 -8.75 -8.43
CA THR A 9 7.65 -9.48 -7.64
C THR A 9 6.65 -8.49 -7.02
N LEU A 10 5.36 -8.72 -7.26
CA LEU A 10 4.30 -7.99 -6.57
C LEU A 10 4.15 -8.46 -5.13
N HIS A 11 3.96 -7.49 -4.23
CA HIS A 11 3.81 -7.73 -2.79
C HIS A 11 2.54 -8.52 -2.42
N THR A 12 1.49 -8.46 -3.24
CA THR A 12 0.18 -9.04 -2.94
C THR A 12 0.24 -10.50 -2.52
N ASN A 13 -0.36 -10.81 -1.36
CA ASN A 13 -0.40 -12.13 -0.71
C ASN A 13 0.99 -12.72 -0.39
N ARG A 14 2.01 -11.87 -0.31
CA ARG A 14 3.40 -12.23 0.03
C ARG A 14 3.97 -11.30 1.10
N GLU A 15 3.17 -10.38 1.61
CA GLU A 15 3.61 -9.27 2.45
C GLU A 15 4.34 -9.78 3.69
N LEU A 16 3.78 -10.77 4.39
CA LEU A 16 4.39 -11.35 5.59
C LEU A 16 5.78 -11.93 5.30
N ALA A 17 5.88 -12.77 4.26
CA ALA A 17 7.15 -13.39 3.88
C ALA A 17 8.20 -12.34 3.47
N MET A 18 7.78 -11.31 2.74
CA MET A 18 8.68 -10.22 2.33
C MET A 18 9.10 -9.32 3.49
N MET A 19 8.22 -9.08 4.47
CA MET A 19 8.56 -8.36 5.69
C MET A 19 9.53 -9.16 6.55
N LEU A 20 9.32 -10.48 6.71
CA LEU A 20 10.25 -11.36 7.42
C LEU A 20 11.64 -11.39 6.78
N ALA A 21 11.70 -11.30 5.45
CA ALA A 21 12.95 -11.19 4.70
C ALA A 21 13.58 -9.78 4.75
N GLY A 22 12.92 -8.79 5.36
CA GLY A 22 13.37 -7.40 5.41
C GLY A 22 13.24 -6.63 4.09
N ALA A 23 12.66 -7.24 3.05
CA ALA A 23 12.51 -6.63 1.73
C ALA A 23 11.31 -5.69 1.64
N LYS A 24 10.35 -5.82 2.57
CA LYS A 24 9.15 -4.98 2.65
C LYS A 24 9.12 -4.29 4.02
N PRO A 25 9.18 -2.95 4.10
CA PRO A 25 9.18 -2.25 5.38
C PRO A 25 7.78 -1.98 5.94
N LEU A 26 6.76 -1.93 5.07
CA LEU A 26 5.36 -1.65 5.41
C LEU A 26 4.42 -2.56 4.61
N ALA A 27 3.48 -3.22 5.29
CA ALA A 27 2.29 -3.81 4.70
C ALA A 27 1.05 -3.04 5.15
N VAL A 28 0.11 -2.85 4.22
CA VAL A 28 -1.18 -2.20 4.46
C VAL A 28 -2.26 -3.08 3.90
N PHE A 29 -3.22 -3.44 4.74
CA PHE A 29 -4.44 -4.14 4.37
C PHE A 29 -5.62 -3.22 4.64
N THR A 30 -6.65 -3.31 3.81
CA THR A 30 -7.84 -2.48 3.98
C THR A 30 -9.09 -3.25 3.64
N HIS A 31 -10.16 -2.99 4.38
CA HIS A 31 -11.45 -3.58 4.11
C HIS A 31 -12.58 -2.66 4.58
N GLU A 32 -13.73 -2.75 3.91
CA GLU A 32 -14.96 -2.12 4.39
C GLU A 32 -15.42 -2.81 5.67
N LYS A 33 -15.76 -2.04 6.70
CA LYS A 33 -16.20 -2.59 7.97
C LYS A 33 -17.64 -3.07 7.86
N VAL A 34 -17.79 -4.37 7.60
CA VAL A 34 -19.09 -5.05 7.47
C VAL A 34 -19.19 -6.23 8.44
N ASP A 35 -20.41 -6.52 8.91
CA ASP A 35 -20.65 -7.65 9.81
C ASP A 35 -20.28 -8.99 9.13
N GLY A 36 -19.54 -9.83 9.86
CA GLY A 36 -19.13 -11.15 9.39
C GLY A 36 -17.87 -11.19 8.53
N PHE A 37 -17.16 -10.06 8.37
CA PHE A 37 -15.85 -10.02 7.76
C PHE A 37 -14.77 -9.85 8.84
N GLU A 38 -13.88 -10.82 8.94
CA GLU A 38 -12.84 -10.84 9.97
C GLU A 38 -11.54 -10.25 9.44
N LYS A 39 -10.70 -9.74 10.35
CA LYS A 39 -9.34 -9.26 10.01
C LYS A 39 -8.53 -10.29 9.22
N ALA A 40 -8.69 -11.58 9.53
CA ALA A 40 -8.00 -12.66 8.82
C ALA A 40 -8.32 -12.70 7.32
N ASP A 41 -9.55 -12.34 6.93
CA ASP A 41 -9.97 -12.26 5.54
C ASP A 41 -9.25 -11.11 4.82
N ALA A 42 -9.10 -9.95 5.47
CA ALA A 42 -8.35 -8.81 4.94
C ALA A 42 -6.86 -9.13 4.74
N LEU A 43 -6.28 -9.92 5.65
CA LEU A 43 -4.87 -10.31 5.65
C LEU A 43 -4.57 -11.48 4.70
N ALA A 44 -5.56 -12.00 3.98
CA ALA A 44 -5.45 -13.22 3.17
C ALA A 44 -4.86 -14.40 3.97
N ASN A 45 -5.28 -14.55 5.23
CA ASN A 45 -4.81 -15.55 6.19
C ASN A 45 -3.30 -15.49 6.53
N GLN A 46 -2.62 -14.37 6.26
CA GLN A 46 -1.24 -14.18 6.71
C GLN A 46 -1.21 -13.89 8.21
N ASP A 47 -0.54 -14.73 9.00
CA ASP A 47 -0.50 -14.61 10.45
C ASP A 47 0.64 -13.70 10.94
N PHE A 48 0.34 -12.41 11.09
CA PHE A 48 1.28 -11.42 11.64
C PHE A 48 1.39 -11.46 13.17
N ALA A 49 0.42 -12.07 13.88
CA ALA A 49 0.29 -11.94 15.33
C ALA A 49 1.53 -12.45 16.12
N PRO A 50 2.15 -13.60 15.78
CA PRO A 50 3.35 -14.07 16.46
C PRO A 50 4.53 -13.09 16.33
N HIS A 51 4.64 -12.43 15.18
CA HIS A 51 5.75 -11.53 14.88
C HIS A 51 5.58 -10.15 15.52
N VAL A 52 4.33 -9.72 15.72
CA VAL A 52 3.99 -8.55 16.55
C VAL A 52 4.26 -8.85 18.02
N ALA A 53 3.84 -10.01 18.53
CA ALA A 53 4.08 -10.42 19.92
C ALA A 53 5.59 -10.54 20.25
N ALA A 54 6.40 -10.96 19.28
CA ALA A 54 7.85 -11.00 19.39
C ALA A 54 8.55 -9.62 19.28
N GLY A 55 7.81 -8.56 18.93
CA GLY A 55 8.35 -7.21 18.71
C GLY A 55 9.16 -7.07 17.42
N THR A 56 9.05 -8.02 16.49
CA THR A 56 9.67 -7.95 15.16
C THR A 56 8.94 -6.93 14.29
N PHE A 57 7.61 -6.90 14.39
CA PHE A 57 6.75 -5.95 13.71
C PHE A 57 5.96 -5.10 14.71
N SER A 58 5.51 -3.94 14.27
CA SER A 58 4.47 -3.18 14.95
C SER A 58 3.15 -3.29 14.17
N GLU A 59 2.02 -3.37 14.88
CA GLU A 59 0.68 -3.34 14.30
C GLU A 59 -0.01 -2.01 14.65
N HIS A 60 -0.65 -1.39 13.67
CA HIS A 60 -1.47 -0.19 13.86
C HIS A 60 -2.79 -0.36 13.11
N VAL A 61 -3.88 0.10 13.72
CA VAL A 61 -5.21 0.05 13.10
C VAL A 61 -5.76 1.47 13.03
N ARG A 62 -6.31 1.83 11.87
CA ARG A 62 -7.01 3.10 11.67
C ARG A 62 -8.31 2.85 10.95
N THR A 63 -9.32 3.64 11.29
CA THR A 63 -10.62 3.63 10.62
C THR A 63 -10.87 5.01 10.05
N THR A 64 -11.40 5.09 8.84
CA THR A 64 -11.93 6.33 8.28
C THR A 64 -13.31 6.09 7.68
N THR A 65 -14.20 7.05 7.81
CA THR A 65 -15.53 7.02 7.19
C THR A 65 -15.47 7.76 5.86
N ILE A 66 -15.85 7.09 4.77
CA ILE A 66 -15.98 7.71 3.46
C ILE A 66 -17.45 7.82 3.06
N VAL A 67 -17.77 8.85 2.27
CA VAL A 67 -19.11 9.02 1.70
C VAL A 67 -19.06 8.57 0.24
N LEU A 68 -19.80 7.53 -0.08
CA LEU A 68 -19.92 7.00 -1.43
C LEU A 68 -20.68 7.98 -2.34
N PRO A 69 -20.54 7.86 -3.67
CA PRO A 69 -21.34 8.67 -4.61
C PRO A 69 -22.86 8.53 -4.42
N SER A 70 -23.33 7.43 -3.81
CA SER A 70 -24.73 7.22 -3.44
C SER A 70 -25.20 8.05 -2.24
N GLY A 71 -24.27 8.71 -1.52
CA GLY A 71 -24.52 9.40 -0.26
C GLY A 71 -24.45 8.51 0.98
N ALA A 72 -24.27 7.19 0.82
CA ALA A 72 -24.06 6.29 1.94
C ALA A 72 -22.67 6.51 2.57
N ALA A 73 -22.61 6.48 3.90
CA ALA A 73 -21.36 6.50 4.65
C ALA A 73 -20.93 5.06 4.94
N VAL A 74 -19.66 4.75 4.68
CA VAL A 74 -19.05 3.44 4.99
C VAL A 74 -17.75 3.65 5.76
N ASP A 75 -17.55 2.82 6.77
CA ASP A 75 -16.30 2.77 7.52
C ASP A 75 -15.31 1.84 6.82
N ILE A 76 -14.07 2.28 6.69
CA ILE A 76 -12.98 1.49 6.12
C ILE A 76 -11.91 1.32 7.20
N ASP A 77 -11.62 0.08 7.54
CA ASP A 77 -10.51 -0.28 8.40
C ASP A 77 -9.23 -0.45 7.57
N TYR A 78 -8.13 0.03 8.14
CA TYR A 78 -6.78 -0.10 7.63
C TYR A 78 -5.90 -0.73 8.70
N TRP A 79 -5.28 -1.85 8.35
CA TRP A 79 -4.28 -2.53 9.19
C TRP A 79 -2.89 -2.30 8.61
N PHE A 80 -2.03 -1.70 9.41
CA PHE A 80 -0.65 -1.42 9.07
C PHE A 80 0.27 -2.34 9.86
N TYR A 81 1.23 -2.93 9.16
CA TYR A 81 2.34 -3.66 9.77
C TYR A 81 3.65 -3.05 9.32
N THR A 82 4.50 -2.65 10.26
CA THR A 82 5.85 -2.15 9.94
C THR A 82 6.91 -3.06 10.50
N LEU A 83 8.09 -3.05 9.86
CA LEU A 83 9.30 -3.47 10.56
C LEU A 83 9.56 -2.54 11.75
N LYS A 84 10.23 -3.08 12.77
CA LYS A 84 10.70 -2.28 13.90
C LYS A 84 11.59 -1.12 13.42
N GLY A 85 11.26 0.11 13.81
CA GLY A 85 11.96 1.33 13.38
C GLY A 85 11.39 1.99 12.11
N GLU A 86 10.47 1.33 11.41
CA GLU A 86 9.80 1.84 10.20
C GLU A 86 8.39 2.37 10.49
N GLU A 87 8.02 2.56 11.77
CA GLU A 87 6.69 2.99 12.21
C GLU A 87 6.26 4.34 11.62
N TRP A 88 7.24 5.20 11.31
CA TRP A 88 7.01 6.50 10.68
C TRP A 88 6.25 6.40 9.35
N ARG A 89 6.34 5.26 8.66
CA ARG A 89 5.63 5.02 7.39
C ARG A 89 4.12 4.96 7.57
N VAL A 90 3.63 4.59 8.75
CA VAL A 90 2.19 4.55 9.04
C VAL A 90 1.59 5.94 8.92
N GLU A 91 2.22 6.94 9.53
CA GLU A 91 1.74 8.33 9.46
C GLU A 91 1.80 8.88 8.04
N ALA A 92 2.92 8.66 7.35
CA ALA A 92 3.07 9.10 5.97
C ALA A 92 2.03 8.46 5.03
N TYR A 93 1.75 7.17 5.21
CA TYR A 93 0.75 6.47 4.42
C TYR A 93 -0.67 6.93 4.78
N TRP A 94 -0.94 7.19 6.07
CA TRP A 94 -2.25 7.69 6.49
C TRP A 94 -2.59 9.05 5.89
N LEU A 95 -1.59 9.94 5.75
CA LEU A 95 -1.76 11.19 5.02
C LEU A 95 -2.16 10.93 3.56
N LEU A 96 -1.56 9.95 2.89
CA LEU A 96 -1.98 9.57 1.53
C LEU A 96 -3.43 9.07 1.46
N ILE A 97 -3.88 8.34 2.47
CA ILE A 97 -5.28 7.88 2.56
C ILE A 97 -6.24 9.07 2.71
N ASP A 98 -5.88 10.10 3.48
CA ASP A 98 -6.65 11.35 3.56
C ASP A 98 -6.76 12.03 2.18
N PHE A 99 -5.65 12.14 1.45
CA PHE A 99 -5.66 12.70 0.08
C PHE A 99 -6.55 11.87 -0.85
N LEU A 100 -6.40 10.55 -0.83
CA LEU A 100 -7.19 9.61 -1.65
C LEU A 100 -8.69 9.85 -1.46
N HIS A 101 -9.15 9.97 -0.22
CA HIS A 101 -10.59 10.04 0.10
C HIS A 101 -11.17 11.45 0.04
N HIS A 102 -10.36 12.51 0.20
CA HIS A 102 -10.89 13.87 0.38
C HIS A 102 -10.38 14.91 -0.61
N ARG A 103 -9.29 14.65 -1.33
CA ARG A 103 -8.61 15.68 -2.15
C ARG A 103 -8.34 15.24 -3.59
N GLY A 104 -8.16 13.94 -3.82
CA GLY A 104 -7.87 13.35 -5.12
C GLY A 104 -6.55 12.58 -5.14
N TRP A 105 -6.36 11.81 -6.21
CA TRP A 105 -5.20 10.96 -6.43
C TRP A 105 -4.43 11.41 -7.67
N CYS A 106 -3.10 11.32 -7.63
CA CYS A 106 -2.23 11.63 -8.75
C CYS A 106 -1.05 10.65 -8.82
N PRO A 107 -0.34 10.55 -9.98
CA PRO A 107 0.78 9.63 -10.14
C PRO A 107 1.91 9.83 -9.12
N GLN A 108 2.11 11.05 -8.63
CA GLN A 108 3.11 11.37 -7.60
C GLN A 108 2.76 10.73 -6.26
N PHE A 109 1.48 10.68 -5.91
CA PHE A 109 1.01 10.00 -4.70
C PHE A 109 1.10 8.48 -4.84
N GLU A 110 0.87 7.93 -6.03
CA GLU A 110 1.08 6.50 -6.29
C GLU A 110 2.56 6.11 -6.23
N TRP A 111 3.45 6.96 -6.74
CA TRP A 111 4.89 6.80 -6.55
C TRP A 111 5.25 6.79 -5.06
N LEU A 112 4.78 7.78 -4.30
CA LEU A 112 5.07 7.88 -2.86
C LEU A 112 4.49 6.69 -2.09
N GLN A 113 3.28 6.24 -2.43
CA GLN A 113 2.68 5.03 -1.88
C GLN A 113 3.60 3.82 -2.10
N GLY A 114 4.11 3.64 -3.32
CA GLY A 114 5.03 2.57 -3.64
C GLY A 114 6.34 2.63 -2.85
N LYS A 115 6.92 3.83 -2.69
CA LYS A 115 8.12 4.05 -1.84
C LYS A 115 7.87 3.70 -0.38
N LEU A 116 6.70 4.07 0.16
CA LEU A 116 6.32 3.73 1.53
C LEU A 116 6.17 2.22 1.69
N LEU A 117 5.63 1.52 0.69
CA LEU A 117 5.48 0.07 0.67
C LEU A 117 6.79 -0.71 0.43
N GLY A 118 7.88 -0.03 0.09
CA GLY A 118 9.20 -0.62 -0.11
C GLY A 118 9.61 -0.88 -1.56
N TYR A 119 8.81 -0.47 -2.55
CA TYR A 119 9.22 -0.58 -3.95
C TYR A 119 10.37 0.39 -4.27
N THR A 120 11.30 -0.08 -5.09
CA THR A 120 12.40 0.74 -5.63
C THR A 120 11.88 1.77 -6.63
N ASP A 121 12.70 2.77 -6.95
CA ASP A 121 12.32 3.79 -7.96
C ASP A 121 12.06 3.16 -9.31
N GLN A 122 12.85 2.17 -9.72
CA GLN A 122 12.69 1.48 -11.00
C GLN A 122 11.36 0.69 -11.05
N GLU A 123 10.99 0.00 -9.98
CA GLU A 123 9.72 -0.74 -9.91
C GLU A 123 8.51 0.20 -9.95
N ASN A 124 8.60 1.32 -9.23
CA ASN A 124 7.58 2.38 -9.25
C ASN A 124 7.48 3.04 -10.62
N ILE A 125 8.59 3.41 -11.25
CA ILE A 125 8.59 4.00 -12.60
C ILE A 125 7.97 3.03 -13.61
N HIS A 126 8.34 1.75 -13.56
CA HIS A 126 7.72 0.73 -14.41
C HIS A 126 6.21 0.59 -14.16
N HIS A 127 5.77 0.68 -12.91
CA HIS A 127 4.35 0.68 -12.57
C HIS A 127 3.63 1.89 -13.16
N LEU A 128 4.19 3.08 -12.99
CA LEU A 128 3.58 4.34 -13.38
C LEU A 128 3.53 4.49 -14.89
N LEU A 129 4.58 4.13 -15.63
CA LEU A 129 4.59 4.14 -17.10
C LEU A 129 3.47 3.27 -17.69
N ARG A 130 3.15 2.16 -17.02
CA ARG A 130 2.04 1.28 -17.42
C ARG A 130 0.67 1.85 -17.05
N GLN A 131 0.54 2.48 -15.88
CA GLN A 131 -0.73 2.95 -15.35
C GLN A 131 -1.14 4.33 -15.92
N TYR A 132 -0.15 5.17 -16.22
CA TYR A 132 -0.31 6.56 -16.64
C TYR A 132 0.50 6.87 -17.91
N PRO A 133 0.29 6.15 -19.02
CA PRO A 133 1.14 6.25 -20.21
C PRO A 133 1.09 7.62 -20.91
N ALA A 134 0.06 8.43 -20.64
CA ALA A 134 -0.12 9.76 -21.22
C ALA A 134 0.29 10.90 -20.27
N ASP A 135 0.71 10.60 -19.04
CA ASP A 135 1.09 11.62 -18.06
C ASP A 135 2.50 12.15 -18.35
N LEU A 136 2.62 13.48 -18.44
CA LEU A 136 3.87 14.15 -18.81
C LEU A 136 4.96 13.99 -17.74
N TRP A 137 4.59 14.00 -16.46
CA TRP A 137 5.55 13.83 -15.37
C TRP A 137 6.07 12.39 -15.34
N VAL A 138 5.18 11.41 -15.53
CA VAL A 138 5.54 9.99 -15.63
C VAL A 138 6.47 9.73 -16.82
N ALA A 139 6.17 10.32 -17.98
CA ALA A 139 7.03 10.22 -19.16
C ALA A 139 8.44 10.81 -18.93
N GLU A 140 8.54 11.86 -18.12
CA GLU A 140 9.83 12.49 -17.82
C GLU A 140 10.69 11.65 -16.88
N ILE A 141 10.13 11.18 -15.76
CA ILE A 141 10.87 10.32 -14.82
C ILE A 141 11.26 8.97 -15.44
N GLY A 142 10.48 8.49 -16.43
CA GLY A 142 10.80 7.28 -17.19
C GLY A 142 12.12 7.39 -17.97
N LYS A 143 12.37 8.54 -18.61
CA LYS A 143 13.61 8.79 -19.36
C LYS A 143 14.84 8.85 -18.46
N SER A 144 14.71 9.43 -17.27
CA SER A 144 15.82 9.56 -16.32
C SER A 144 16.26 8.22 -15.72
N ALA A 145 15.44 7.17 -15.80
CA ALA A 145 15.79 5.83 -15.33
C ALA A 145 16.55 4.98 -16.36
N GLU A 146 16.62 5.41 -17.62
CA GLU A 146 17.32 4.72 -18.71
C GLU A 146 18.72 5.31 -19.01
N ALA A 147 19.07 6.43 -18.37
CA ALA A 147 20.35 7.14 -18.50
C ALA A 147 21.34 6.77 -17.40
#